data_AF-A0A954UQE3-F1
#
_entry.id   AF-A0A954UQE3-F1
#
_cell.length_a   1.000
_cell.length_b   1.000
_cell.length_c   1.000
_cell.angle_alpha   90.00
_cell.angle_beta   90.00
_cell.angle_gamma   90.00
#
_symmetry.space_group_name_H-M   'P 1'
#
loop_
_entity.id
_entity.type
_entity.pdbx_description
1 polymer ?
#
loop_
_entity_poly.entity_id
_entity_poly.type
_entity_poly.pdbx_seq_one_letter_code
_entity_poly.pdbx_strand_id
1 'polypeptide(L)'
;MSNPTSGSVTFGAGGMDLAQGARRKQLRTAKSILIGIGVLSVIINGVVAVNAEAGVDRAIEKELADVRMQGLAINEDALEVARQQAVKVTRLVAGAFALVGVAYIVMGVILDVNPVAITISGLVIYIGSMAVTAVLDPSMLLRGLVVKGFIIAMLFKSIQAAIEYQRAEQAKSEPALATSAANLMAGDGPIGFGAGSTAEGLHFGVDEGEQS
;
A
#
# COMPACT_ATOMS: atom_id res chain seq x y z
N MET A 1 -27.80 0.01 -61.18
CA MET A 1 -27.93 -0.87 -59.99
C MET A 1 -26.92 -0.39 -58.96
N SER A 2 -27.38 0.47 -58.05
CA SER A 2 -26.57 1.19 -57.05
C SER A 2 -26.73 0.51 -55.69
N ASN A 3 -25.64 -0.02 -55.16
CA ASN A 3 -25.61 -0.72 -53.88
C ASN A 3 -25.68 0.31 -52.74
N PRO A 4 -26.66 0.24 -51.81
CA PRO A 4 -26.75 1.19 -50.72
C PRO A 4 -25.57 0.98 -49.75
N THR A 5 -24.73 1.99 -49.64
CA THR A 5 -23.68 2.13 -48.62
C THR A 5 -24.33 2.07 -47.24
N SER A 6 -24.19 0.93 -46.57
CA SER A 6 -24.51 0.76 -45.15
C SER A 6 -23.61 1.67 -44.31
N GLY A 7 -24.13 2.83 -43.94
CA GLY A 7 -23.52 3.68 -42.92
C GLY A 7 -23.62 2.99 -41.57
N SER A 8 -22.58 2.24 -41.18
CA SER A 8 -22.43 1.74 -39.81
C SER A 8 -22.19 2.93 -38.90
N VAL A 9 -23.21 3.34 -38.15
CA VAL A 9 -23.08 4.41 -37.17
C VAL A 9 -22.21 3.89 -36.02
N THR A 10 -20.99 4.40 -35.91
CA THR A 10 -19.98 3.98 -34.93
C THR A 10 -20.33 4.53 -33.53
N PHE A 11 -21.42 4.04 -32.93
CA PHE A 11 -21.72 4.23 -31.51
C PHE A 11 -20.86 3.27 -30.66
N GLY A 12 -19.55 3.52 -30.54
CA GLY A 12 -18.68 2.51 -29.90
C GLY A 12 -17.38 2.95 -29.24
N ALA A 13 -16.92 4.20 -29.37
CA ALA A 13 -15.62 4.62 -28.84
C ALA A 13 -15.71 5.54 -27.59
N GLY A 14 -16.74 6.37 -27.48
CA GLY A 14 -16.80 7.39 -26.42
C GLY A 14 -17.10 6.85 -25.01
N GLY A 15 -17.83 5.75 -24.87
CA GLY A 15 -18.20 5.19 -23.56
C GLY A 15 -17.07 4.45 -22.84
N MET A 16 -16.11 3.90 -23.59
CA MET A 16 -15.01 3.10 -23.05
C MET A 16 -13.91 3.98 -22.44
N ASP A 17 -13.71 5.18 -22.99
CA ASP A 17 -12.69 6.14 -22.54
C ASP A 17 -13.07 6.80 -21.19
N LEU A 18 -14.37 7.09 -21.01
CA LEU A 18 -14.90 7.64 -19.75
C LEU A 18 -14.78 6.66 -18.58
N ALA A 19 -15.05 5.37 -18.82
CA ALA A 19 -14.91 4.32 -17.80
C ALA A 19 -13.44 4.08 -17.41
N GLN A 20 -12.50 4.18 -18.36
CA GLN A 20 -11.07 4.08 -18.06
C GLN A 20 -10.52 5.30 -17.32
N GLY A 21 -11.00 6.51 -17.65
CA GLY A 21 -10.59 7.76 -16.98
C GLY A 21 -10.95 7.78 -15.49
N ALA A 22 -12.18 7.36 -15.14
CA ALA A 22 -12.61 7.30 -13.75
C ALA A 22 -11.76 6.33 -12.90
N ARG A 23 -11.33 5.20 -13.48
CA ARG A 23 -10.51 4.18 -12.79
C ARG A 23 -9.09 4.65 -12.51
N ARG A 24 -8.42 5.27 -13.48
CA ARG A 24 -7.06 5.83 -13.27
C ARG A 24 -7.05 6.86 -12.15
N LYS A 25 -8.11 7.65 -12.01
CA LYS A 25 -8.25 8.62 -10.93
C LYS A 25 -8.33 7.93 -9.56
N GLN A 26 -9.10 6.86 -9.42
CA GLN A 26 -9.20 6.11 -8.17
C GLN A 26 -7.86 5.48 -7.75
N LEU A 27 -7.11 4.90 -8.70
CA LEU A 27 -5.79 4.32 -8.41
C LEU A 27 -4.80 5.38 -7.91
N ARG A 28 -4.76 6.56 -8.55
CA ARG A 28 -3.94 7.70 -8.10
C ARG A 28 -4.35 8.20 -6.72
N THR A 29 -5.65 8.28 -6.45
CA THR A 29 -6.15 8.65 -5.12
C THR A 29 -5.72 7.64 -4.06
N ALA A 30 -5.86 6.33 -4.33
CA ALA A 30 -5.43 5.28 -3.41
C ALA A 30 -3.92 5.35 -3.11
N LYS A 31 -3.10 5.55 -4.15
CA LYS A 31 -1.65 5.76 -4.03
C LYS A 31 -1.34 6.96 -3.14
N SER A 32 -1.99 8.10 -3.39
CA SER A 32 -1.82 9.32 -2.59
C SER A 32 -2.22 9.12 -1.13
N ILE A 33 -3.31 8.37 -0.86
CA ILE A 33 -3.75 8.06 0.50
C ILE A 33 -2.74 7.18 1.21
N LEU A 34 -2.25 6.10 0.57
CA LEU A 34 -1.33 5.16 1.20
C LEU A 34 0.01 5.84 1.55
N ILE A 35 0.55 6.63 0.62
CA ILE A 35 1.76 7.43 0.85
C ILE A 35 1.51 8.47 1.94
N GLY A 36 0.37 9.17 1.89
CA GLY A 36 0.01 10.17 2.89
C GLY A 36 -0.06 9.58 4.30
N ILE A 37 -0.69 8.41 4.47
CA ILE A 37 -0.74 7.69 5.74
C ILE A 37 0.66 7.27 6.19
N GLY A 38 1.48 6.74 5.27
CA GLY A 38 2.86 6.34 5.57
C GLY A 38 3.71 7.50 6.07
N VAL A 39 3.70 8.63 5.35
CA VAL A 39 4.44 9.85 5.72
C VAL A 39 3.94 10.41 7.05
N LEU A 40 2.62 10.52 7.22
CA LEU A 40 2.03 11.00 8.46
C LEU A 40 2.44 10.11 9.65
N SER A 41 2.42 8.79 9.47
CA SER A 41 2.84 7.83 10.49
C SER A 41 4.31 8.02 10.86
N VAL A 42 5.20 8.15 9.88
CA VAL A 42 6.64 8.40 10.14
C VAL A 42 6.84 9.70 10.90
N ILE A 43 6.16 10.78 10.51
CA ILE A 43 6.28 12.09 11.17
C ILE A 43 5.78 12.00 12.62
N ILE A 44 4.57 11.47 12.84
CA ILE A 44 4.00 11.37 14.19
C ILE A 44 4.89 10.51 15.09
N ASN A 45 5.30 9.34 14.62
CA ASN A 45 6.15 8.45 15.41
C ASN A 45 7.57 9.02 15.62
N GLY A 46 8.09 9.77 14.64
CA GLY A 46 9.35 10.51 14.78
C GLY A 46 9.25 11.58 15.87
N VAL A 47 8.18 12.37 15.88
CA VAL A 47 7.93 13.38 16.92
C VAL A 47 7.76 12.71 18.29
N VAL A 48 7.04 11.59 18.37
CA VAL A 48 6.90 10.81 19.62
C VAL A 48 8.25 10.27 20.09
N ALA A 49 9.09 9.76 19.20
CA ALA A 49 10.42 9.25 19.55
C ALA A 49 11.33 10.36 20.12
N VAL A 50 11.30 11.56 19.54
CA VAL A 50 12.06 12.73 20.02
C VAL A 50 11.51 13.20 21.38
N ASN A 51 10.19 13.19 21.56
CA ASN A 51 9.54 13.61 22.81
C ASN A 51 9.33 12.47 23.83
N ALA A 52 9.94 11.29 23.62
CA ALA A 52 9.71 10.12 24.46
C ALA A 52 10.07 10.38 25.93
N GLU A 53 11.15 11.12 26.17
CA GLU A 53 11.59 11.48 27.52
C GLU A 53 10.57 12.38 28.22
N ALA A 54 10.19 13.50 27.58
CA ALA A 54 9.16 14.40 28.13
C ALA A 54 7.80 13.71 28.32
N GLY A 55 7.46 12.74 27.47
CA GLY A 55 6.24 11.93 27.62
C GLY A 55 6.28 11.01 28.84
N VAL A 56 7.39 10.28 29.02
CA VAL A 56 7.61 9.40 30.17
C VAL A 56 7.64 10.20 31.47
N ASP A 57 8.27 11.37 31.47
CA ASP A 57 8.40 12.22 32.65
C ASP A 57 7.06 12.71 33.17
N ARG A 58 6.20 13.16 32.26
CA ARG A 58 4.83 13.58 32.60
C ARG A 58 3.98 12.43 33.13
N ALA A 59 4.18 11.22 32.58
CA ALA A 59 3.47 10.04 33.06
C ALA A 59 3.95 9.66 34.47
N ILE A 60 5.25 9.64 34.69
CA ILE A 60 5.85 9.36 36.00
C ILE A 60 5.45 10.42 37.03
N GLU A 61 5.51 11.70 36.70
CA GLU A 61 5.13 12.79 37.60
C GLU A 61 3.66 12.69 38.03
N LYS A 62 2.78 12.31 37.09
CA LYS A 62 1.36 12.08 37.38
C LYS A 62 1.17 10.92 38.36
N GLU A 63 1.81 9.78 38.12
CA GLU A 63 1.75 8.61 39.02
C GLU A 63 2.38 8.93 40.39
N LEU A 64 3.50 9.66 40.42
CA LEU A 64 4.15 10.09 41.66
C LEU A 64 3.27 11.04 42.48
N ALA A 65 2.53 11.94 41.84
CA ALA A 65 1.57 12.80 42.52
C ALA A 65 0.48 11.96 43.21
N ASP A 66 -0.05 10.95 42.52
CA ASP A 66 -1.06 10.04 43.06
C ASP A 66 -0.53 9.20 44.23
N VAL A 67 0.71 8.70 44.13
CA VAL A 67 1.38 7.92 45.20
C VAL A 67 1.72 8.81 46.41
N ARG A 68 2.17 10.05 46.20
CA ARG A 68 2.47 11.00 47.28
C ARG A 68 1.21 11.36 48.08
N MET A 69 0.06 11.50 47.42
CA MET A 69 -1.22 11.70 48.11
C MET A 69 -1.61 10.52 49.00
N GLN A 70 -1.10 9.32 48.72
CA GLN A 70 -1.32 8.12 49.52
C GLN A 70 -0.31 7.97 50.67
N GLY A 71 0.66 8.88 50.81
CA GLY A 71 1.66 8.87 51.88
C GLY A 71 2.69 7.73 51.78
N LEU A 72 2.83 7.11 50.61
CA LEU A 72 3.79 6.04 50.38
C LEU A 72 5.18 6.61 50.09
N ALA A 73 6.22 6.04 50.70
CA ALA A 73 7.61 6.42 50.43
C ALA A 73 8.06 5.89 49.06
N ILE A 74 8.70 6.74 48.26
CA ILE A 74 9.20 6.41 46.94
C ILE A 74 10.71 6.13 47.04
N ASN A 75 11.16 5.03 46.43
CA ASN A 75 12.58 4.74 46.27
C ASN A 75 13.08 5.40 44.97
N GLU A 76 13.84 6.49 45.11
CA GLU A 76 14.35 7.28 43.98
C GLU A 76 15.28 6.47 43.06
N ASP A 77 16.09 5.55 43.61
CA ASP A 77 17.02 4.73 42.80
C ASP A 77 16.25 3.79 41.85
N ALA A 78 15.16 3.18 42.35
CA ALA A 78 14.32 2.32 41.53
C ALA A 78 13.54 3.10 40.46
N LEU A 79 13.16 4.35 40.78
CA LEU A 79 12.45 5.23 39.88
C LEU A 79 13.31 5.63 38.68
N GLU A 80 14.58 5.96 38.89
CA GLU A 80 15.50 6.30 37.79
C GLU A 80 15.69 5.14 36.81
N VAL A 81 15.85 3.91 37.32
CA VAL A 81 15.99 2.71 36.48
C VAL A 81 14.72 2.48 35.66
N ALA A 82 13.54 2.58 36.30
CA ALA A 82 12.25 2.45 35.62
C ALA A 82 12.06 3.52 34.54
N ARG A 83 12.44 4.78 34.82
CA ARG A 83 12.40 5.90 33.86
C ARG A 83 13.25 5.60 32.63
N GLN A 84 14.51 5.21 32.82
CA GLN A 84 15.40 4.91 31.70
C GLN A 84 14.88 3.74 30.86
N GLN A 85 14.33 2.71 31.50
CA GLN A 85 13.74 1.56 30.80
C GLN A 85 12.50 1.98 30.01
N ALA A 86 11.60 2.77 30.61
CA ALA A 86 10.43 3.29 29.94
C ALA A 86 10.80 4.12 28.69
N VAL A 87 11.75 5.05 28.81
CA VAL A 87 12.21 5.86 27.66
C VAL A 87 12.78 4.99 26.54
N LYS A 88 13.59 3.98 26.88
CA LYS A 88 14.15 3.04 25.89
C LYS A 88 13.05 2.25 25.18
N VAL A 89 12.08 1.71 25.93
CA VAL A 89 10.95 0.96 25.37
C VAL A 89 10.11 1.87 24.47
N THR A 90 9.76 3.08 24.94
CA THR A 90 8.99 4.05 24.14
C THR A 90 9.70 4.41 22.84
N ARG A 91 11.02 4.65 22.86
CA ARG A 91 11.81 4.92 21.65
C ARG A 91 11.83 3.72 20.69
N LEU A 92 11.99 2.51 21.21
CA LEU A 92 12.00 1.28 20.41
C LEU A 92 10.64 1.06 19.75
N VAL A 93 9.55 1.19 20.51
CA VAL A 93 8.18 1.07 20.02
C VAL A 93 7.90 2.14 18.96
N ALA A 94 8.21 3.41 19.23
CA ALA A 94 8.04 4.49 18.26
C ALA A 94 8.86 4.25 16.98
N GLY A 95 10.10 3.76 17.11
CA GLY A 95 10.92 3.35 15.98
C GLY A 95 10.30 2.23 15.15
N ALA A 96 9.74 1.20 15.80
CA ALA A 96 9.04 0.12 15.13
C ALA A 96 7.80 0.62 14.36
N PHE A 97 7.01 1.51 14.95
CA PHE A 97 5.87 2.12 14.25
C PHE A 97 6.30 3.05 13.11
N ALA A 98 7.43 3.75 13.24
CA ALA A 98 8.01 4.51 12.14
C ALA A 98 8.40 3.60 10.97
N LEU A 99 9.00 2.42 11.23
CA LEU A 99 9.29 1.43 10.19
C LEU A 99 8.02 0.91 9.49
N VAL A 100 6.93 0.71 10.24
CA VAL A 100 5.62 0.39 9.66
C VAL A 100 5.17 1.52 8.71
N GLY A 101 5.35 2.78 9.10
CA GLY A 101 5.12 3.94 8.24
C GLY A 101 5.94 3.90 6.94
N VAL A 102 7.22 3.56 7.03
CA VAL A 102 8.10 3.38 5.84
C VAL A 102 7.59 2.25 4.94
N ALA A 103 7.14 1.13 5.51
CA ALA A 103 6.56 0.03 4.75
C ALA A 103 5.33 0.48 3.95
N TYR A 104 4.46 1.33 4.52
CA TYR A 104 3.33 1.93 3.79
C TYR A 104 3.76 2.82 2.63
N ILE A 105 4.83 3.61 2.79
CA ILE A 105 5.37 4.43 1.71
C ILE A 105 5.85 3.54 0.56
N VAL A 106 6.63 2.50 0.86
CA VAL A 106 7.13 1.53 -0.13
C VAL A 106 5.99 0.83 -0.85
N MET A 107 4.98 0.36 -0.11
CA MET A 107 3.76 -0.22 -0.68
C MET A 107 3.02 0.77 -1.60
N GLY A 108 3.00 2.06 -1.24
CA GLY A 108 2.35 3.09 -2.03
C GLY A 108 3.06 3.30 -3.37
N VAL A 109 4.39 3.23 -3.38
CA VAL A 109 5.19 3.33 -4.61
C VAL A 109 4.96 2.13 -5.53
N ILE A 110 4.88 0.91 -4.98
CA ILE A 110 4.76 -0.35 -5.76
C ILE A 110 3.28 -0.70 -6.09
N LEU A 111 2.31 0.09 -5.61
CA LEU A 111 0.88 -0.17 -5.75
C LEU A 111 0.42 -0.43 -7.20
N ASP A 112 1.10 0.18 -8.17
CA ASP A 112 0.77 0.08 -9.60
C ASP A 112 1.03 -1.31 -10.19
N VAL A 113 1.88 -2.14 -9.56
CA VAL A 113 2.22 -3.49 -10.05
C VAL A 113 1.16 -4.52 -9.65
N ASN A 114 0.74 -4.50 -8.39
CA ASN A 114 -0.18 -5.49 -7.81
C ASN A 114 -1.12 -4.85 -6.77
N PRO A 115 -2.12 -4.07 -7.22
CA PRO A 115 -2.95 -3.26 -6.30
C PRO A 115 -3.72 -4.11 -5.27
N VAL A 116 -4.18 -5.30 -5.65
CA VAL A 116 -4.93 -6.18 -4.75
C VAL A 116 -4.03 -6.76 -3.65
N ALA A 117 -2.88 -7.34 -4.01
CA ALA A 117 -1.98 -7.92 -3.01
C ALA A 117 -1.49 -6.86 -2.01
N ILE A 118 -1.13 -5.67 -2.52
CA ILE A 118 -0.59 -4.58 -1.71
C ILE A 118 -1.64 -4.00 -0.76
N THR A 119 -2.89 -3.83 -1.22
CA THR A 119 -3.98 -3.35 -0.34
C THR A 119 -4.32 -4.34 0.76
N ILE A 120 -4.31 -5.65 0.47
CA ILE A 120 -4.50 -6.70 1.48
C ILE A 120 -3.34 -6.69 2.49
N SER A 121 -2.09 -6.65 2.03
CA SER A 121 -0.93 -6.58 2.92
C SER A 121 -0.98 -5.33 3.82
N GLY A 122 -1.35 -4.17 3.25
CA GLY A 122 -1.53 -2.94 4.01
C GLY A 122 -2.62 -3.05 5.08
N LEU A 123 -3.72 -3.77 4.79
CA LEU A 123 -4.78 -4.05 5.76
C LEU A 123 -4.30 -4.98 6.87
N VAL A 124 -3.55 -6.03 6.54
CA VAL A 124 -2.99 -6.98 7.53
C VAL A 124 -2.03 -6.26 8.47
N ILE A 125 -1.12 -5.44 7.93
CA ILE A 125 -0.20 -4.63 8.73
C ILE A 125 -0.97 -3.67 9.63
N TYR A 126 -2.04 -3.06 9.12
CA TYR A 126 -2.86 -2.13 9.88
C TYR A 126 -3.52 -2.81 11.07
N ILE A 127 -4.16 -3.96 10.85
CA ILE A 127 -4.80 -4.75 11.91
C ILE A 127 -3.75 -5.26 12.90
N GLY A 128 -2.60 -5.74 12.43
CA GLY A 128 -1.49 -6.17 13.27
C GLY A 128 -0.97 -5.04 14.17
N SER A 129 -0.80 -3.84 13.60
CA SER A 129 -0.40 -2.65 14.35
C SER A 129 -1.44 -2.27 15.41
N MET A 130 -2.73 -2.41 15.11
CA MET A 130 -3.78 -2.20 16.09
C MET A 130 -3.73 -3.22 17.22
N ALA A 131 -3.53 -4.49 16.91
CA ALA A 131 -3.43 -5.55 17.92
C ALA A 131 -2.26 -5.28 18.87
N VAL A 132 -1.11 -4.83 18.36
CA VAL A 132 0.03 -4.43 19.18
C VAL A 132 -0.33 -3.24 20.09
N THR A 133 -0.95 -2.19 19.53
CA THR A 133 -1.37 -1.04 20.37
C THR A 133 -2.42 -1.43 21.42
N ALA A 134 -3.30 -2.38 21.12
CA ALA A 134 -4.33 -2.86 22.03
C ALA A 134 -3.75 -3.55 23.26
N VAL A 135 -2.67 -4.31 23.05
CA VAL A 135 -1.97 -5.02 24.14
C VAL A 135 -1.17 -4.04 25.01
N LEU A 136 -0.61 -2.98 24.42
CA LEU A 136 0.14 -1.96 25.15
C LEU A 136 -0.76 -1.01 25.94
N ASP A 137 -1.85 -0.55 25.33
CA ASP A 137 -2.80 0.35 25.96
C ASP A 137 -4.20 0.18 25.35
N PRO A 138 -5.11 -0.56 26.00
CA PRO A 138 -6.46 -0.77 25.51
C PRO A 138 -7.30 0.51 25.55
N SER A 139 -6.93 1.53 26.32
CA SER A 139 -7.69 2.79 26.38
C SER A 139 -7.57 3.59 25.07
N MET A 140 -6.43 3.45 24.37
CA MET A 140 -6.19 4.05 23.05
C MET A 140 -7.06 3.45 21.95
N LEU A 141 -7.57 2.22 22.12
CA LEU A 141 -8.50 1.61 21.17
C LEU A 141 -9.84 2.35 21.13
N LEU A 142 -10.41 2.64 22.31
CA LEU A 142 -11.75 3.26 22.40
C LEU A 142 -11.74 4.69 21.84
N ARG A 143 -10.71 5.47 22.18
CA ARG A 143 -10.63 6.88 21.78
C ARG A 143 -10.41 7.08 20.28
N GLY A 144 -9.90 6.07 19.58
CA GLY A 144 -9.61 6.12 18.14
C GLY A 144 -10.56 5.32 17.25
N LEU A 145 -11.57 4.66 17.80
CA LEU A 145 -12.38 3.67 17.06
C LEU A 145 -13.07 4.26 15.82
N VAL A 146 -13.57 5.50 15.92
CA VAL A 146 -14.28 6.19 14.81
C VAL A 146 -13.34 6.43 13.62
N VAL A 147 -12.17 7.00 13.86
CA VAL A 147 -11.17 7.27 12.82
C VAL A 147 -10.66 5.96 12.21
N LYS A 148 -10.42 4.95 13.07
CA LYS A 148 -9.97 3.63 12.64
C LYS A 148 -11.00 2.93 11.76
N GLY A 149 -12.28 2.99 12.13
CA GLY A 149 -13.40 2.45 11.35
C GLY A 149 -13.53 3.13 9.98
N PHE A 150 -13.34 4.45 9.92
CA PHE A 150 -13.36 5.20 8.67
C PHE A 150 -12.23 4.79 7.72
N ILE A 151 -11.01 4.60 8.24
CA ILE A 151 -9.87 4.09 7.46
C ILE A 151 -10.16 2.70 6.88
N ILE A 152 -10.71 1.79 7.71
CA ILE A 152 -11.09 0.45 7.27
C ILE A 152 -12.15 0.52 6.17
N ALA A 153 -13.19 1.34 6.33
CA ALA A 153 -14.23 1.51 5.32
C ALA A 153 -13.68 2.02 3.98
N MET A 154 -12.76 2.99 4.02
CA MET A 154 -12.07 3.47 2.81
C MET A 154 -11.19 2.40 2.15
N LEU A 155 -10.47 1.59 2.94
CA LEU A 155 -9.68 0.47 2.43
C LEU A 155 -10.57 -0.58 1.76
N PHE A 156 -11.67 -0.98 2.39
CA PHE A 156 -12.63 -1.91 1.80
C PHE A 156 -13.18 -1.42 0.46
N LYS A 157 -13.56 -0.14 0.39
CA LYS A 157 -14.02 0.46 -0.86
C LYS A 157 -12.94 0.46 -1.94
N SER A 158 -11.68 0.68 -1.56
CA SER A 158 -10.54 0.63 -2.48
C SER A 158 -10.26 -0.80 -2.98
N ILE A 159 -10.43 -1.82 -2.12
CA ILE A 159 -10.30 -3.23 -2.51
C ILE A 159 -11.37 -3.61 -3.52
N GLN A 160 -12.62 -3.21 -3.32
CA GLN A 160 -13.70 -3.47 -4.27
C GLN A 160 -13.39 -2.88 -5.65
N ALA A 161 -12.94 -1.63 -5.69
CA ALA A 161 -12.50 -0.98 -6.94
C ALA A 161 -11.33 -1.71 -7.62
N ALA A 162 -10.37 -2.22 -6.82
CA ALA A 162 -9.24 -2.99 -7.35
C ALA A 162 -9.66 -4.36 -7.91
N ILE A 163 -10.63 -5.04 -7.30
CA ILE A 163 -11.17 -6.32 -7.80
C ILE A 163 -11.91 -6.09 -9.12
N GLU A 164 -12.73 -5.04 -9.21
CA GLU A 164 -13.40 -4.66 -10.45
C GLU A 164 -12.41 -4.34 -11.57
N TYR A 165 -11.27 -3.71 -11.23
CA TYR A 165 -10.18 -3.47 -12.17
C TYR A 165 -9.61 -4.79 -12.72
N GLN A 166 -9.26 -5.74 -11.85
CA GLN A 166 -8.70 -7.03 -12.28
C GLN A 166 -9.70 -7.84 -13.13
N ARG A 167 -10.98 -7.85 -12.75
CA ARG A 167 -12.03 -8.53 -13.53
C ARG A 167 -12.16 -7.95 -14.93
N ALA A 168 -12.06 -6.63 -15.08
CA ALA A 168 -12.13 -5.99 -16.38
C ALA A 168 -10.88 -6.24 -17.25
N GLU A 169 -9.69 -6.36 -16.65
CA GLU A 169 -8.45 -6.72 -17.36
C GLU A 169 -8.50 -8.19 -17.85
N GLN A 170 -9.02 -9.10 -17.01
CA GLN A 170 -9.22 -10.51 -17.37
C GLN A 170 -10.24 -10.65 -18.52
N ALA A 171 -11.36 -9.94 -18.45
CA ALA A 171 -12.39 -9.97 -19.50
C ALA A 171 -11.90 -9.45 -20.86
N LYS A 172 -10.87 -8.59 -20.89
CA LYS A 172 -10.22 -8.16 -22.15
C LYS A 172 -9.27 -9.21 -22.70
N SER A 173 -8.66 -10.01 -21.84
CA SER A 173 -7.67 -11.03 -22.21
C SER A 173 -8.35 -12.32 -22.69
N GLU A 174 -9.52 -12.64 -22.15
CA GLU A 174 -10.31 -13.82 -22.48
C GLU A 174 -10.69 -13.97 -23.97
N PRO A 175 -11.20 -12.94 -24.69
CA PRO A 175 -11.50 -13.07 -26.10
C PRO A 175 -10.24 -13.25 -26.96
N ALA A 176 -9.10 -12.66 -26.58
CA ALA A 176 -7.84 -12.86 -27.30
C ALA A 176 -7.33 -14.30 -27.17
N LEU A 177 -7.51 -14.91 -25.99
CA LEU A 177 -7.20 -16.32 -25.76
C LEU A 177 -8.18 -17.24 -26.49
N ALA A 178 -9.48 -16.91 -26.49
CA ALA A 178 -10.50 -17.67 -27.22
C ALA A 178 -10.24 -17.63 -28.73
N THR A 179 -9.87 -16.47 -29.31
CA THR A 179 -9.49 -16.37 -30.72
C THR A 179 -8.19 -17.11 -31.02
N SER A 180 -7.19 -17.04 -30.14
CA SER A 180 -5.93 -17.79 -30.30
C SER A 180 -6.17 -19.30 -30.25
N ALA A 181 -7.01 -19.77 -29.32
CA ALA A 181 -7.41 -21.17 -29.20
C ALA A 181 -8.25 -21.63 -30.40
N ALA A 182 -9.18 -20.80 -30.87
CA ALA A 182 -9.99 -21.09 -32.06
C ALA A 182 -9.12 -21.20 -33.33
N ASN A 183 -8.14 -20.30 -33.52
CA ASN A 183 -7.21 -20.36 -34.64
C ASN A 183 -6.30 -21.61 -34.57
N LEU A 184 -5.87 -22.01 -33.37
CA LEU A 184 -5.14 -23.27 -33.17
C LEU A 184 -6.01 -24.50 -33.49
N MET A 185 -7.29 -24.48 -33.12
CA MET A 185 -8.22 -25.58 -33.39
C MET A 185 -8.70 -25.65 -34.84
N ALA A 186 -8.75 -24.52 -35.56
CA ALA A 186 -9.14 -24.46 -36.96
C ALA A 186 -8.08 -25.03 -37.92
N GLY A 187 -6.88 -25.39 -37.43
CA GLY A 187 -5.79 -25.93 -38.26
C GLY A 187 -5.14 -24.91 -39.19
N ASP A 188 -5.59 -23.66 -39.16
CA ASP A 188 -5.06 -22.51 -39.92
C ASP A 188 -4.02 -21.72 -39.12
N GLY A 189 -3.49 -22.34 -38.05
CA GLY A 189 -2.30 -21.84 -37.40
C GLY A 189 -1.14 -21.92 -38.40
N PRO A 190 -0.29 -20.89 -38.51
CA PRO A 190 0.96 -21.04 -39.23
C PRO A 190 1.77 -22.11 -38.48
N ILE A 191 1.70 -23.35 -38.96
CA ILE A 191 2.73 -24.36 -38.74
C ILE A 191 3.95 -23.92 -39.58
N GLY A 192 4.38 -22.68 -39.35
CA GLY A 192 5.75 -22.25 -39.60
C GLY A 192 6.56 -22.85 -38.47
N PHE A 193 6.85 -24.14 -38.57
CA PHE A 193 8.08 -24.68 -38.03
C PHE A 193 9.18 -23.79 -38.59
N GLY A 194 9.64 -22.81 -37.80
CA GLY A 194 10.83 -22.02 -38.06
C GLY A 194 12.06 -22.92 -37.96
N ALA A 195 12.13 -23.94 -38.79
CA ALA A 195 13.34 -24.66 -39.12
C ALA A 195 14.18 -23.73 -40.01
N GLY A 196 14.79 -22.72 -39.39
CA GLY A 196 15.50 -21.68 -40.14
C GLY A 196 15.98 -20.52 -39.28
N SER A 197 16.39 -20.76 -38.03
CA SER A 197 17.27 -19.83 -37.32
C SER A 197 18.69 -20.05 -37.85
N THR A 198 18.97 -19.51 -39.04
CA THR A 198 20.34 -19.30 -39.49
C THR A 198 21.05 -18.41 -38.48
N ALA A 199 22.22 -18.86 -38.08
CA ALA A 199 23.13 -18.21 -37.17
C ALA A 199 23.81 -16.99 -37.83
N GLU A 200 23.05 -15.94 -38.12
CA GLU A 200 23.62 -14.68 -38.62
C GLU A 200 23.49 -13.56 -37.60
N GLY A 201 24.65 -13.11 -37.10
CA GLY A 201 24.84 -11.69 -36.80
C GLY A 201 24.67 -11.26 -35.35
N LEU A 202 25.38 -11.90 -34.43
CA LEU A 202 25.78 -11.29 -33.16
C LEU A 202 26.77 -10.14 -33.45
N HIS A 203 26.24 -8.98 -33.85
CA HIS A 203 27.04 -7.77 -34.00
C HIS A 203 27.14 -7.09 -32.62
N PHE A 204 28.17 -7.46 -31.87
CA PHE A 204 28.64 -6.71 -30.70
C PHE A 204 29.19 -5.36 -31.18
N GLY A 205 28.32 -4.35 -31.22
CA GLY A 205 28.73 -2.96 -31.27
C GLY A 205 29.22 -2.55 -29.89
N VAL A 206 30.51 -2.77 -29.63
CA VAL A 206 31.23 -2.08 -28.55
C VAL A 206 31.34 -0.62 -29.00
N ASP A 207 30.48 0.23 -28.44
CA ASP A 207 30.59 1.67 -28.61
C ASP A 207 31.68 2.17 -27.66
N GLU A 208 32.92 2.13 -28.15
CA GLU A 208 34.08 2.79 -27.56
C GLU A 208 33.96 4.30 -27.78
N GLY A 209 33.54 5.01 -26.74
CA GLY A 209 34.14 6.28 -26.32
C GLY A 209 33.85 7.56 -27.11
N GLU A 210 33.28 8.54 -26.41
CA GLU A 210 33.57 9.97 -26.61
C GLU A 210 33.27 10.68 -25.28
N GLN A 211 34.27 10.90 -24.42
CA GLN A 211 35.05 12.14 -24.30
C GLN A 211 34.20 13.42 -24.41
N SER A 212 33.87 14.01 -23.25
CA SER A 212 34.13 15.43 -22.88
C SER A 212 33.67 15.71 -21.45
#